data_AF-A0A7J4RBB9-F1
#
_entry.id   AF-A0A7J4RBB9-F1
#
_cell.length_a   1.000
_cell.length_b   1.000
_cell.length_c   1.000
_cell.angle_alpha   90.00
_cell.angle_beta   90.00
_cell.angle_gamma   90.00
#
_symmetry.space_group_name_H-M   'P 1'
#
loop_
_entity.id
_entity.type
_entity.pdbx_description
1 polymer ?
#
loop_
_entity_poly.entity_id
_entity_poly.type
_entity_poly.pdbx_seq_one_letter_code
_entity_poly.pdbx_strand_id
1 'polypeptide(L)'
;MLVAGAVILLFFGSLIYKLRSSSEQTTAVEVVSSLDTLLTSARVSAGTIQNTSLGSVTVGFECNAYTALGSSQGIRHAIFAPKSLSGQALLWAEQWQFPFHVTNFLYLSSNGLRSILVFSEKDSLFNSLVSELPDALNLDIFPEERMRDIRDHKELAVRLIFLGVEPSLPQSLRGRKDSSVSAVRITPQQGEGFGRVTYYRKEGAGLKMHISLYYIDLPSLVAALISDPDVYECSMQRAFESLNRVAGVYIERNRMLADDPRISTVCGNHYKNNHFEELAGFSSGVDKLDEAKIRELIGHLKAIELENEAAQADSCPLLY
;
A
#
# COMPACT_ATOMS: atom_id res chain seq x y z
N MET A 1 -9.70 -29.95 54.67
CA MET A 1 -8.87 -30.35 53.50
C MET A 1 -9.29 -29.68 52.20
N LEU A 2 -10.55 -29.32 51.97
CA LEU A 2 -11.02 -28.62 50.77
C LEU A 2 -10.39 -27.23 50.54
N VAL A 3 -10.10 -26.48 51.62
CA VAL A 3 -9.54 -25.13 51.54
C VAL A 3 -8.10 -25.12 50.99
N ALA A 4 -7.26 -26.08 51.38
CA ALA A 4 -5.89 -26.18 50.90
C ALA A 4 -5.83 -26.55 49.40
N GLY A 5 -6.72 -27.43 48.94
CA GLY A 5 -6.83 -27.80 47.52
C GLY A 5 -7.25 -26.63 46.63
N ALA A 6 -8.20 -25.80 47.09
CA ALA A 6 -8.65 -24.61 46.35
C ALA A 6 -7.53 -23.55 46.21
N VAL A 7 -6.74 -23.33 47.27
CA VAL A 7 -5.62 -22.37 47.24
C VAL A 7 -4.52 -22.83 46.28
N ILE A 8 -4.19 -24.12 46.27
CA ILE A 8 -3.19 -24.69 45.35
C ILE A 8 -3.67 -24.60 43.90
N LEU A 9 -4.94 -24.87 43.62
CA LEU A 9 -5.51 -24.75 42.27
C LEU A 9 -5.51 -23.30 41.76
N LEU A 10 -5.85 -22.33 42.61
CA LEU A 10 -5.77 -20.91 42.26
C LEU A 10 -4.33 -20.47 41.98
N PHE A 11 -3.37 -20.96 42.77
CA PHE A 11 -1.96 -20.70 42.54
C PHE A 11 -1.49 -21.24 41.18
N PHE A 12 -1.75 -22.51 40.88
CA PHE A 12 -1.38 -23.09 39.58
C PHE A 12 -2.13 -22.45 38.41
N GLY A 13 -3.41 -22.08 38.57
CA GLY A 13 -4.16 -21.32 37.57
C GLY A 13 -3.51 -19.97 37.27
N SER A 14 -3.09 -19.24 38.30
CA SER A 14 -2.39 -17.95 38.14
C SER A 14 -1.01 -18.10 37.49
N LEU A 15 -0.30 -19.18 37.81
CA LEU A 15 1.02 -19.47 37.27
C LEU A 15 0.93 -19.89 35.80
N ILE A 16 -0.02 -20.75 35.45
CA ILE A 16 -0.32 -21.15 34.06
C ILE A 16 -0.73 -19.92 33.24
N TYR A 17 -1.57 -19.04 33.79
CA TYR A 17 -1.96 -17.80 33.12
C TYR A 17 -0.76 -16.88 32.87
N LYS A 18 0.13 -16.71 33.86
CA LYS A 18 1.37 -15.92 33.70
C LYS A 18 2.34 -16.53 32.70
N LEU A 19 2.56 -17.85 32.74
CA LEU A 19 3.44 -18.55 31.80
C LEU A 19 2.93 -18.45 30.36
N ARG A 20 1.62 -18.60 30.17
CA ARG A 20 0.97 -18.41 28.87
C ARG A 20 1.13 -16.98 28.36
N SER A 21 0.84 -15.99 29.20
CA SER A 21 0.99 -14.56 28.84
C SER A 21 2.44 -14.21 28.49
N SER A 22 3.41 -14.72 29.25
CA SER A 22 4.83 -14.51 28.96
C SER A 22 5.25 -15.14 27.63
N SER A 23 4.78 -16.36 27.34
CA SER A 23 5.09 -17.07 26.10
C SER A 23 4.47 -16.39 24.88
N GLU A 24 3.21 -15.93 25.00
CA GLU A 24 2.51 -15.18 23.94
C GLU A 24 3.23 -13.85 23.65
N GLN A 25 3.75 -13.18 24.69
CA GLN A 25 4.49 -11.93 24.54
C GLN A 25 5.86 -12.12 23.87
N THR A 26 6.63 -13.16 24.23
CA THR A 26 7.89 -13.48 23.53
C THR A 26 7.64 -13.81 22.06
N THR A 27 6.60 -14.59 21.78
CA THR A 27 6.20 -14.92 20.39
C THR A 27 5.84 -13.66 19.60
N ALA A 28 5.15 -12.69 20.22
CA ALA A 28 4.79 -11.44 19.55
C ALA A 28 6.01 -10.56 19.24
N VAL A 29 6.99 -10.49 20.14
CA VAL A 29 8.25 -9.78 19.90
C VAL A 29 9.01 -10.43 18.74
N GLU A 30 9.08 -11.76 18.71
CA GLU A 30 9.72 -12.50 17.62
C GLU A 30 9.02 -12.28 16.27
N VAL A 31 7.68 -12.29 16.23
CA VAL A 31 6.89 -12.02 15.02
C VAL A 31 7.12 -10.60 14.51
N VAL A 32 7.08 -9.59 15.39
CA VAL A 32 7.31 -8.18 15.02
C VAL A 32 8.74 -7.96 14.50
N SER A 33 9.73 -8.55 15.17
CA SER A 33 11.16 -8.47 14.77
C SER A 33 11.43 -9.21 13.46
N SER A 34 10.84 -10.40 13.28
CA SER A 34 10.95 -11.17 12.04
C SER A 34 10.28 -10.41 10.88
N LEU A 35 9.13 -9.79 11.13
CA LEU A 35 8.45 -8.97 10.12
C LEU A 35 9.30 -7.75 9.74
N ASP A 36 9.93 -7.06 10.69
CA ASP A 36 10.86 -5.95 10.42
C ASP A 36 12.02 -6.38 9.52
N THR A 37 12.60 -7.54 9.82
CA THR A 37 13.70 -8.13 9.04
C THR A 37 13.25 -8.49 7.63
N LEU A 38 12.07 -9.11 7.48
CA LEU A 38 11.50 -9.47 6.19
C LEU A 38 11.17 -8.24 5.34
N LEU A 39 10.60 -7.20 5.95
CA LEU A 39 10.31 -5.93 5.26
C LEU A 39 11.60 -5.25 4.80
N THR A 40 12.64 -5.27 5.65
CA THR A 40 13.96 -4.73 5.30
C THR A 40 14.60 -5.51 4.15
N SER A 41 14.44 -6.83 4.13
CA SER A 41 14.92 -7.72 3.06
C SER A 41 14.14 -7.57 1.75
N ALA A 42 12.81 -7.54 1.81
CA ALA A 42 11.95 -7.34 0.65
C ALA A 42 12.22 -5.97 -0.01
N ARG A 43 12.51 -4.95 0.81
CA ARG A 43 12.92 -3.63 0.30
C ARG A 43 14.14 -3.68 -0.60
N VAL A 44 15.11 -4.56 -0.37
CA VAL A 44 16.30 -4.65 -1.23
C VAL A 44 16.12 -5.59 -2.44
N SER A 45 15.00 -6.31 -2.51
CA SER A 45 14.71 -7.34 -3.51
C SER A 45 13.37 -7.08 -4.21
N ALA A 46 13.27 -5.93 -4.90
CA ALA A 46 12.09 -5.62 -5.70
C ALA A 46 11.74 -6.75 -6.69
N GLY A 47 10.46 -7.03 -6.86
CA GLY A 47 9.94 -8.11 -7.70
C GLY A 47 9.97 -9.50 -7.06
N THR A 48 10.44 -9.65 -5.82
CA THR A 48 10.41 -10.94 -5.11
C THR A 48 9.18 -11.05 -4.23
N ILE A 49 8.43 -12.13 -4.43
CA ILE A 49 7.32 -12.52 -3.56
C ILE A 49 7.84 -13.45 -2.45
N GLN A 50 7.53 -13.12 -1.20
CA GLN A 50 7.90 -13.89 -0.02
C GLN A 50 6.63 -14.32 0.74
N ASN A 51 6.54 -15.61 1.04
CA ASN A 51 5.51 -16.15 1.92
C ASN A 51 6.08 -16.29 3.33
N THR A 52 5.37 -15.79 4.33
CA THR A 52 5.78 -15.89 5.73
C THR A 52 4.61 -16.24 6.63
N SER A 53 4.88 -16.94 7.74
CA SER A 53 3.86 -17.27 8.73
C SER A 53 3.98 -16.33 9.92
N LEU A 54 2.89 -15.63 10.23
CA LEU A 54 2.71 -14.84 11.46
C LEU A 54 2.24 -15.70 12.64
N GLY A 55 2.08 -17.02 12.43
CA GLY A 55 1.58 -17.95 13.45
C GLY A 55 0.14 -17.62 13.88
N SER A 56 -0.15 -17.79 15.18
CA SER A 56 -1.44 -17.45 15.78
C SER A 56 -1.57 -15.99 16.19
N VAL A 57 -0.54 -15.17 15.93
CA VAL A 57 -0.51 -13.75 16.33
C VAL A 57 -1.18 -12.91 15.26
N THR A 58 -2.05 -12.00 15.69
CA THR A 58 -2.60 -10.96 14.81
C THR A 58 -1.70 -9.73 14.90
N VAL A 59 -1.16 -9.31 13.76
CA VAL A 59 -0.42 -8.06 13.61
C VAL A 59 -1.41 -6.99 13.14
N GLY A 60 -1.57 -5.93 13.94
CA GLY A 60 -2.30 -4.73 13.55
C GLY A 60 -1.40 -3.76 12.82
N PHE A 61 -1.91 -3.11 11.78
CA PHE A 61 -1.21 -2.06 11.05
C PHE A 61 -1.92 -0.73 11.31
N GLU A 62 -1.14 0.22 11.82
CA GLU A 62 -1.56 1.59 12.04
C GLU A 62 -0.68 2.52 11.21
N CYS A 63 -1.03 3.80 11.21
CA CYS A 63 -0.27 4.81 10.49
C CYS A 63 1.23 4.74 10.84
N ASN A 64 1.61 4.75 12.12
CA ASN A 64 3.01 4.92 12.55
C ASN A 64 3.71 3.67 13.04
N ALA A 65 2.97 2.57 13.20
CA ALA A 65 3.52 1.35 13.76
C ALA A 65 2.70 0.14 13.30
N TYR A 66 3.34 -1.02 13.35
CA TYR A 66 2.61 -2.27 13.41
C TYR A 66 2.78 -2.88 14.80
N THR A 67 1.70 -3.47 15.30
CA THR A 67 1.58 -3.90 16.69
C THR A 67 1.13 -5.34 16.79
N ALA A 68 1.67 -6.06 17.77
CA ALA A 68 1.25 -7.42 18.10
C ALA A 68 1.36 -7.65 19.61
N LEU A 69 0.23 -7.97 20.26
CA LEU A 69 0.15 -8.30 21.70
C LEU A 69 0.96 -7.35 22.62
N GLY A 70 0.89 -6.04 22.38
CA GLY A 70 1.58 -5.01 23.17
C GLY A 70 3.02 -4.71 22.75
N SER A 71 3.59 -5.46 21.81
CA SER A 71 4.82 -5.09 21.09
C SER A 71 4.48 -4.17 19.92
N SER A 72 5.35 -3.21 19.63
CA SER A 72 5.16 -2.21 18.57
C SER A 72 6.49 -1.90 17.90
N GLN A 73 6.47 -1.77 16.58
CA GLN A 73 7.62 -1.36 15.77
C GLN A 73 7.21 -0.20 14.85
N GLY A 74 8.03 0.84 14.84
CA GLY A 74 7.77 2.06 14.07
C GLY A 74 7.91 1.85 12.57
N ILE A 75 7.00 2.43 11.79
CA ILE A 75 7.01 2.36 10.32
C ILE A 75 7.75 3.57 9.75
N ARG A 76 8.80 3.31 8.97
CA ARG A 76 9.61 4.33 8.28
C ARG A 76 9.49 4.30 6.76
N HIS A 77 8.79 3.32 6.21
CA HIS A 77 8.69 3.05 4.78
C HIS A 77 7.22 3.01 4.34
N ALA A 78 6.97 3.10 3.03
CA ALA A 78 5.64 2.96 2.47
C ALA A 78 5.19 1.49 2.54
N ILE A 79 4.43 1.15 3.58
CA ILE A 79 3.93 -0.21 3.85
C ILE A 79 2.43 -0.25 3.64
N PHE A 80 1.99 -1.06 2.69
CA PHE A 80 0.60 -1.20 2.27
C PHE A 80 0.06 -2.51 2.78
N ALA A 81 -0.87 -2.44 3.73
CA ALA A 81 -1.39 -3.62 4.42
C ALA A 81 -2.85 -3.40 4.83
N PRO A 82 -3.66 -4.46 4.95
CA PRO A 82 -4.94 -4.36 5.61
C PRO A 82 -4.74 -4.03 7.10
N LYS A 83 -5.83 -3.61 7.76
CA LYS A 83 -5.80 -3.18 9.16
C LYS A 83 -5.20 -4.20 10.11
N SER A 84 -5.33 -5.49 9.78
CA SER A 84 -4.72 -6.56 10.54
C SER A 84 -4.44 -7.78 9.66
N LEU A 85 -3.37 -8.50 9.95
CA LEU A 85 -3.01 -9.77 9.33
C LEU A 85 -2.79 -10.83 10.41
N SER A 86 -3.11 -12.08 10.08
CA SER A 86 -2.81 -13.24 10.91
C SER A 86 -2.63 -14.48 10.03
N GLY A 87 -1.94 -15.50 10.55
CA GLY A 87 -1.65 -16.71 9.79
C GLY A 87 -0.61 -16.49 8.70
N GLN A 88 -0.87 -16.96 7.48
CA GLN A 88 0.05 -16.80 6.35
C GLN A 88 -0.07 -15.40 5.74
N ALA A 89 1.07 -14.72 5.60
CA ALA A 89 1.21 -13.43 4.98
C ALA A 89 2.02 -13.53 3.67
N LEU A 90 1.56 -12.76 2.69
CA LEU A 90 2.21 -12.57 1.40
C LEU A 90 2.88 -11.19 1.43
N LEU A 91 4.19 -11.15 1.20
CA LEU A 91 4.98 -9.93 1.15
C LEU A 91 5.62 -9.79 -0.23
N TRP A 92 5.51 -8.63 -0.85
CA TRP A 92 6.29 -8.31 -2.04
C TRP A 92 6.65 -6.84 -2.07
N ALA A 93 7.66 -6.51 -2.87
CA ALA A 93 8.14 -5.15 -3.04
C ALA A 93 8.11 -4.75 -4.52
N GLU A 94 7.69 -3.52 -4.78
CA GLU A 94 7.68 -2.93 -6.11
C GLU A 94 8.36 -1.57 -6.05
N GLN A 95 9.09 -1.23 -7.11
CA GLN A 95 9.74 0.07 -7.18
C GLN A 95 8.72 1.13 -7.52
N TRP A 96 8.64 2.16 -6.69
CA TRP A 96 7.89 3.36 -7.00
C TRP A 96 8.83 4.39 -7.60
N GLN A 97 8.51 4.84 -8.81
CA GLN A 97 9.39 5.65 -9.64
C GLN A 97 8.63 6.83 -10.21
N PHE A 98 9.22 8.03 -10.14
CA PHE A 98 8.66 9.27 -10.68
C PHE A 98 9.75 10.32 -10.99
N PRO A 99 10.24 10.40 -12.23
CA PRO A 99 10.56 9.31 -13.17
C PRO A 99 11.81 8.51 -12.79
N PHE A 100 12.46 8.91 -11.70
CA PHE A 100 13.58 8.20 -11.08
C PHE A 100 13.08 7.34 -9.92
N HIS A 101 13.93 6.44 -9.43
CA HIS A 101 13.61 5.64 -8.26
C HIS A 101 13.41 6.52 -7.01
N VAL A 102 12.21 6.46 -6.43
CA VAL A 102 11.86 7.23 -5.23
C VAL A 102 11.97 6.37 -3.98
N THR A 103 11.26 5.25 -3.96
CA THR A 103 11.21 4.30 -2.85
C THR A 103 10.69 2.96 -3.32
N ASN A 104 10.67 1.96 -2.43
CA ASN A 104 9.99 0.70 -2.69
C ASN A 104 8.68 0.65 -1.91
N PHE A 105 7.60 0.35 -2.61
CA PHE A 105 6.32 0.00 -2.00
C PHE A 105 6.42 -1.41 -1.46
N LEU A 106 6.09 -1.57 -0.18
CA LEU A 106 6.08 -2.87 0.49
C LEU A 106 4.62 -3.28 0.70
N TYR A 107 4.21 -4.33 0.03
CA TYR A 107 2.83 -4.82 0.08
C TYR A 107 2.72 -6.03 0.97
N LEU A 108 1.74 -6.03 1.87
CA LEU A 108 1.42 -7.15 2.73
C LEU A 108 -0.05 -7.54 2.56
N SER A 109 -0.27 -8.81 2.25
CA SER A 109 -1.59 -9.42 2.20
C SER A 109 -1.60 -10.73 2.98
N SER A 110 -2.75 -11.41 3.02
CA SER A 110 -2.87 -12.75 3.62
C SER A 110 -3.82 -13.59 2.79
N ASN A 111 -3.56 -14.90 2.75
CA ASN A 111 -4.50 -15.87 2.18
C ASN A 111 -5.85 -15.90 2.90
N GLY A 112 -5.92 -15.38 4.14
CA GLY A 112 -7.16 -15.21 4.89
C GLY A 112 -8.04 -14.05 4.41
N LEU A 113 -7.51 -13.16 3.58
CA LEU A 113 -8.24 -12.11 2.88
C LEU A 113 -8.55 -12.57 1.46
N ARG A 114 -9.83 -12.85 1.18
CA ARG A 114 -10.29 -13.12 -0.17
C ARG A 114 -10.62 -11.82 -0.89
N SER A 115 -9.91 -11.55 -1.97
CA SER A 115 -10.20 -10.43 -2.86
C SER A 115 -11.10 -10.91 -3.99
N ILE A 116 -12.14 -10.15 -4.31
CA ILE A 116 -13.08 -10.47 -5.39
C ILE A 116 -13.18 -9.25 -6.28
N LEU A 117 -12.62 -9.34 -7.48
CA LEU A 117 -12.71 -8.31 -8.52
C LEU A 117 -13.98 -8.50 -9.33
N VAL A 118 -14.86 -7.51 -9.29
CA VAL A 118 -16.04 -7.38 -10.13
C VAL A 118 -15.78 -6.26 -11.13
N PHE A 119 -15.80 -6.60 -12.42
CA PHE A 119 -15.42 -5.67 -13.48
C PHE A 119 -16.46 -5.60 -14.61
N SER A 120 -16.49 -4.47 -15.30
CA SER A 120 -17.20 -4.32 -16.57
C SER A 120 -16.28 -4.72 -17.72
N GLU A 121 -16.73 -5.55 -18.66
CA GLU A 121 -15.93 -5.95 -19.83
C GLU A 121 -15.48 -4.77 -20.72
N LYS A 122 -16.10 -3.60 -20.53
CA LYS A 122 -15.76 -2.36 -21.25
C LYS A 122 -14.63 -1.57 -20.59
N ASP A 123 -14.19 -1.96 -19.40
CA ASP A 123 -13.18 -1.21 -18.65
C ASP A 123 -11.76 -1.51 -19.17
N SER A 124 -11.08 -0.47 -19.65
CA SER A 124 -9.74 -0.59 -20.23
C SER A 124 -8.64 -0.84 -19.20
N LEU A 125 -8.87 -0.58 -17.92
CA LEU A 125 -7.88 -0.75 -16.86
C LEU A 125 -7.73 -2.21 -16.42
N PHE A 126 -8.70 -3.07 -16.75
CA PHE A 126 -8.76 -4.45 -16.26
C PHE A 126 -7.47 -5.23 -16.54
N ASN A 127 -6.99 -5.23 -17.79
CA ASN A 127 -5.82 -6.01 -18.17
C ASN A 127 -4.56 -5.53 -17.46
N SER A 128 -4.34 -4.20 -17.42
CA SER A 128 -3.19 -3.60 -16.73
C SER A 128 -3.24 -3.85 -15.23
N LEU A 129 -4.42 -3.79 -14.61
CA LEU A 129 -4.54 -4.04 -13.17
C LEU A 129 -4.27 -5.51 -12.83
N VAL A 130 -4.86 -6.45 -13.58
CA VAL A 130 -4.71 -7.88 -13.29
C VAL A 130 -3.28 -8.34 -13.53
N SER A 131 -2.56 -7.77 -14.51
CA SER A 131 -1.16 -8.16 -14.78
C SER A 131 -0.18 -7.77 -13.67
N GLU A 132 -0.49 -6.76 -12.86
CA GLU A 132 0.38 -6.33 -11.74
C GLU A 132 0.07 -7.04 -10.42
N LEU A 133 -1.11 -7.65 -10.31
CA LEU A 133 -1.47 -8.38 -9.10
C LEU A 133 -0.74 -9.73 -9.08
N PRO A 134 0.02 -10.05 -8.03
CA PRO A 134 0.71 -11.33 -7.97
C PRO A 134 -0.26 -12.50 -7.94
N ASP A 135 0.04 -13.56 -8.71
CA ASP A 135 -0.73 -14.81 -8.79
C ASP A 135 -1.01 -15.46 -7.42
N ALA A 136 -0.14 -15.19 -6.45
CA ALA A 136 -0.25 -15.69 -5.08
C ALA A 136 -1.37 -15.02 -4.27
N LEU A 137 -1.95 -13.91 -4.74
CA LEU A 137 -3.13 -13.31 -4.11
C LEU A 137 -4.34 -14.22 -4.26
N ASN A 138 -5.10 -14.35 -3.18
CA ASN A 138 -6.41 -15.01 -3.19
C ASN A 138 -7.44 -14.10 -3.89
N LEU A 139 -7.33 -13.99 -5.22
CA LEU A 139 -8.12 -13.13 -6.08
C LEU A 139 -9.08 -13.97 -6.94
N ASP A 140 -10.38 -13.77 -6.74
CA ASP A 140 -11.39 -14.24 -7.68
C ASP A 140 -11.82 -13.11 -8.62
N ILE A 141 -12.03 -13.43 -9.89
CA ILE A 141 -12.42 -12.47 -10.92
C ILE A 141 -13.80 -12.83 -11.46
N PHE A 142 -14.73 -11.87 -11.45
CA PHE A 142 -16.08 -12.02 -11.96
C PHE A 142 -16.45 -10.83 -12.85
N PRO A 143 -16.99 -11.06 -14.06
CA PRO A 143 -17.65 -10.00 -14.79
C PRO A 143 -18.94 -9.58 -14.06
N GLU A 144 -19.38 -8.33 -14.23
CA GLU A 144 -20.55 -7.74 -13.56
C GLU A 144 -21.80 -8.64 -13.61
N GLU A 145 -22.07 -9.25 -14.77
CA GLU A 145 -23.25 -10.08 -15.00
C GLU A 145 -23.25 -11.37 -14.16
N ARG A 146 -22.07 -11.78 -13.69
CA ARG A 146 -21.84 -12.98 -12.88
C ARG A 146 -21.66 -12.69 -11.40
N MET A 147 -21.87 -11.46 -10.95
CA MET A 147 -21.79 -11.10 -9.53
C MET A 147 -22.71 -11.95 -8.63
N ARG A 148 -23.84 -12.43 -9.15
CA ARG A 148 -24.75 -13.35 -8.46
C ARG A 148 -24.17 -14.74 -8.16
N ASP A 149 -23.11 -15.12 -8.87
CA ASP A 149 -22.44 -16.41 -8.73
C ASP A 149 -21.48 -16.42 -7.52
N ILE A 150 -21.15 -15.25 -6.96
CA ILE A 150 -20.25 -15.12 -5.81
C ILE A 150 -20.83 -15.90 -4.62
N ARG A 151 -20.07 -16.87 -4.11
CA ARG A 151 -20.42 -17.69 -2.94
C ARG A 151 -19.56 -17.32 -1.74
N ASP A 152 -20.12 -17.46 -0.54
CA ASP A 152 -19.36 -17.34 0.70
C ASP A 152 -18.60 -18.64 0.98
N HIS A 153 -17.28 -18.57 1.01
CA HIS A 153 -16.39 -19.71 1.22
C HIS A 153 -15.79 -19.72 2.63
N LYS A 154 -16.34 -18.92 3.57
CA LYS A 154 -15.97 -18.86 5.00
C LYS A 154 -14.53 -18.38 5.27
N GLU A 155 -13.90 -17.64 4.36
CA GLU A 155 -12.65 -16.94 4.64
C GLU A 155 -12.81 -15.95 5.80
N LEU A 156 -11.71 -15.53 6.43
CA LEU A 156 -11.75 -14.62 7.57
C LEU A 156 -12.30 -13.25 7.19
N ALA A 157 -11.86 -12.72 6.04
CA ALA A 157 -12.30 -11.43 5.52
C ALA A 157 -12.47 -11.49 4.00
N VAL A 158 -13.38 -10.66 3.48
CA VAL A 158 -13.63 -10.48 2.06
C VAL A 158 -13.45 -9.02 1.68
N ARG A 159 -12.75 -8.77 0.58
CA ARG A 159 -12.66 -7.46 -0.06
C ARG A 159 -13.23 -7.52 -1.47
N LEU A 160 -14.30 -6.76 -1.70
CA LEU A 160 -14.87 -6.57 -3.03
C LEU A 160 -14.14 -5.42 -3.74
N ILE A 161 -13.70 -5.62 -4.96
CA ILE A 161 -13.03 -4.62 -5.79
C ILE A 161 -13.93 -4.36 -7.00
N PHE A 162 -14.39 -3.13 -7.20
CA PHE A 162 -15.28 -2.74 -8.29
C PHE A 162 -14.54 -1.89 -9.31
N LEU A 163 -14.51 -2.34 -10.56
CA LEU A 163 -13.89 -1.65 -11.68
C LEU A 163 -14.90 -1.40 -12.80
N GLY A 164 -15.23 -0.14 -13.04
CA GLY A 164 -16.25 0.24 -14.03
C GLY A 164 -17.68 -0.17 -13.67
N VAL A 165 -17.91 -0.60 -12.41
CA VAL A 165 -19.18 -1.15 -11.91
C VAL A 165 -19.60 -0.41 -10.63
N GLU A 166 -20.91 -0.21 -10.45
CA GLU A 166 -21.44 0.36 -9.22
C GLU A 166 -21.35 -0.63 -8.04
N PRO A 167 -20.81 -0.21 -6.87
CA PRO A 167 -20.65 -1.11 -5.73
C PRO A 167 -21.99 -1.64 -5.20
N SER A 168 -22.10 -2.96 -5.09
CA SER A 168 -23.24 -3.61 -4.44
C SER A 168 -22.78 -4.80 -3.59
N LEU A 169 -23.56 -5.18 -2.57
CA LEU A 169 -23.21 -6.33 -1.73
C LEU A 169 -23.86 -7.61 -2.29
N PRO A 170 -23.07 -8.62 -2.72
CA PRO A 170 -23.61 -9.91 -3.14
C PRO A 170 -24.50 -10.53 -2.05
N GLN A 171 -25.60 -11.15 -2.45
CA GLN A 171 -26.58 -11.71 -1.51
C GLN A 171 -25.95 -12.73 -0.55
N SER A 172 -25.00 -13.53 -1.03
CA SER A 172 -24.25 -14.53 -0.26
C SER A 172 -23.45 -13.92 0.89
N LEU A 173 -23.02 -12.65 0.78
CA LEU A 173 -22.19 -11.97 1.78
C LEU A 173 -22.98 -11.13 2.78
N ARG A 174 -24.30 -10.96 2.59
CA ARG A 174 -25.16 -10.14 3.47
C ARG A 174 -25.19 -10.66 4.92
N GLY A 175 -25.13 -11.98 5.10
CA GLY A 175 -25.14 -12.62 6.42
C GLY A 175 -23.81 -12.50 7.19
N ARG A 176 -22.74 -12.03 6.55
CA ARG A 176 -21.43 -11.88 7.19
C ARG A 176 -21.42 -10.69 8.15
N LYS A 177 -20.50 -10.69 9.11
CA LYS A 177 -20.29 -9.55 10.03
C LYS A 177 -19.80 -8.33 9.24
N ASP A 178 -20.23 -7.14 9.64
CA ASP A 178 -19.86 -5.87 8.99
C ASP A 178 -18.34 -5.65 8.95
N SER A 179 -17.63 -6.06 10.01
CA SER A 179 -16.16 -5.98 10.07
C SER A 179 -15.42 -6.98 9.17
N SER A 180 -16.11 -7.97 8.61
CA SER A 180 -15.49 -9.03 7.79
C SER A 180 -15.62 -8.81 6.29
N VAL A 181 -16.31 -7.74 5.86
CA VAL A 181 -16.50 -7.40 4.45
C VAL A 181 -16.20 -5.92 4.25
N SER A 182 -15.29 -5.64 3.33
CA SER A 182 -14.99 -4.29 2.85
C SER A 182 -15.12 -4.24 1.33
N ALA A 183 -15.23 -3.03 0.78
CA ALA A 183 -15.16 -2.87 -0.66
C ALA A 183 -14.36 -1.64 -1.07
N VAL A 184 -13.87 -1.66 -2.30
CA VAL A 184 -13.20 -0.55 -2.95
C VAL A 184 -13.76 -0.39 -4.36
N ARG A 185 -13.98 0.85 -4.79
CA ARG A 185 -14.37 1.19 -6.16
C ARG A 185 -13.25 2.01 -6.80
N ILE A 186 -12.85 1.62 -7.99
CA ILE A 186 -11.87 2.34 -8.79
C ILE A 186 -12.62 3.24 -9.78
N THR A 187 -12.27 4.52 -9.79
CA THR A 187 -12.77 5.51 -10.76
C THR A 187 -11.56 6.19 -11.41
N PRO A 188 -11.08 5.69 -12.56
CA PRO A 188 -9.91 6.25 -13.23
C PRO A 188 -10.22 7.64 -13.82
N GLN A 189 -9.24 8.53 -13.77
CA GLN A 189 -9.26 9.75 -14.55
C GLN A 189 -8.79 9.40 -15.97
N GLN A 190 -9.68 9.59 -16.94
CA GLN A 190 -9.46 9.19 -18.33
C GLN A 190 -8.17 9.80 -18.90
N GLY A 191 -7.25 8.93 -19.33
CA GLY A 191 -6.00 9.32 -20.02
C GLY A 191 -4.85 9.82 -19.13
N GLU A 192 -4.99 9.80 -17.81
CA GLU A 192 -4.06 10.51 -16.92
C GLU A 192 -3.21 9.61 -15.99
N GLY A 193 -3.44 8.29 -15.99
CA GLY A 193 -2.68 7.37 -15.13
C GLY A 193 -2.95 7.52 -13.62
N PHE A 194 -3.90 8.37 -13.23
CA PHE A 194 -4.35 8.56 -11.85
C PHE A 194 -5.87 8.45 -11.75
N GLY A 195 -6.41 8.42 -10.53
CA GLY A 195 -7.85 8.41 -10.32
C GLY A 195 -8.21 8.33 -8.85
N ARG A 196 -9.44 7.91 -8.55
CA ARG A 196 -9.92 7.75 -7.18
C ARG A 196 -10.16 6.30 -6.82
N VAL A 197 -9.79 5.94 -5.60
CA VAL A 197 -10.25 4.73 -4.92
C VAL A 197 -11.22 5.13 -3.82
N THR A 198 -12.46 4.67 -3.93
CA THR A 198 -13.49 4.89 -2.92
C THR A 198 -13.67 3.64 -2.08
N TYR A 199 -13.37 3.75 -0.79
CA TYR A 199 -13.51 2.69 0.19
C TYR A 199 -14.92 2.66 0.75
N TYR A 200 -15.44 1.46 0.94
CA TYR A 200 -16.75 1.18 1.51
C TYR A 200 -16.63 0.17 2.65
N ARG A 201 -17.48 0.34 3.64
CA ARG A 201 -17.68 -0.63 4.72
C ARG A 201 -19.04 -1.28 4.55
N LYS A 202 -19.15 -2.56 4.91
CA LYS A 202 -20.46 -3.20 5.01
C LYS A 202 -21.22 -2.58 6.19
N GLU A 203 -22.49 -2.24 5.97
CA GLU A 203 -23.42 -1.79 7.00
C GLU A 203 -24.73 -2.55 6.78
N GLY A 204 -25.01 -3.55 7.63
CA GLY A 204 -26.17 -4.42 7.47
C GLY A 204 -26.16 -5.18 6.13
N ALA A 205 -27.14 -4.92 5.27
CA ALA A 205 -27.29 -5.60 3.97
C ALA A 205 -26.66 -4.85 2.79
N GLY A 206 -25.98 -3.73 3.03
CA GLY A 206 -25.43 -2.86 1.99
C GLY A 206 -23.96 -2.48 2.20
N LEU A 207 -23.46 -1.69 1.25
CA LEU A 207 -22.15 -1.04 1.32
C LEU A 207 -22.37 0.45 1.53
N LYS A 208 -21.65 1.04 2.48
CA LYS A 208 -21.67 2.47 2.76
C LYS A 208 -20.31 3.06 2.47
N MET A 209 -20.29 4.16 1.71
CA MET A 209 -19.07 4.89 1.42
C MET A 209 -18.44 5.36 2.73
N HIS A 210 -17.14 5.12 2.86
CA HIS A 210 -16.36 5.48 4.03
C HIS A 210 -15.44 6.66 3.75
N ILE A 211 -14.58 6.54 2.74
CA ILE A 211 -13.62 7.58 2.33
C ILE A 211 -13.27 7.39 0.86
N SER A 212 -12.90 8.47 0.17
CA SER A 212 -12.43 8.44 -1.22
C SER A 212 -11.09 9.14 -1.34
N LEU A 213 -10.06 8.39 -1.71
CA LEU A 213 -8.68 8.85 -1.80
C LEU A 213 -8.20 8.80 -3.25
N TYR A 214 -7.16 9.56 -3.57
CA TYR A 214 -6.52 9.48 -4.87
C TYR A 214 -5.48 8.37 -4.90
N TYR A 215 -5.36 7.73 -6.06
CA TYR A 215 -4.20 6.95 -6.46
C TYR A 215 -3.51 7.66 -7.61
N ILE A 216 -2.20 7.51 -7.74
CA ILE A 216 -1.37 8.08 -8.80
C ILE A 216 -0.46 6.98 -9.28
N ASP A 217 -0.57 6.55 -10.54
CA ASP A 217 0.05 5.35 -11.10
C ASP A 217 -0.55 4.00 -10.66
N LEU A 218 -0.03 2.94 -11.28
CA LEU A 218 -0.48 1.58 -11.07
C LEU A 218 0.04 0.94 -9.76
N PRO A 219 1.33 1.07 -9.36
CA PRO A 219 1.79 0.64 -8.05
C PRO A 219 0.95 1.17 -6.88
N SER A 220 0.57 2.45 -6.92
CA SER A 220 -0.26 3.06 -5.87
C SER A 220 -1.71 2.60 -5.92
N LEU A 221 -2.23 2.24 -7.10
CA LEU A 221 -3.54 1.61 -7.24
C LEU A 221 -3.52 0.22 -6.59
N VAL A 222 -2.52 -0.61 -6.88
CA VAL A 222 -2.34 -1.93 -6.23
C VAL A 222 -2.28 -1.77 -4.71
N ALA A 223 -1.52 -0.77 -4.23
CA ALA A 223 -1.44 -0.42 -2.82
C ALA A 223 -2.80 -0.11 -2.20
N ALA A 224 -3.63 0.68 -2.90
CA ALA A 224 -4.95 1.05 -2.45
C ALA A 224 -5.88 -0.16 -2.29
N LEU A 225 -5.79 -1.15 -3.19
CA LEU A 225 -6.65 -2.34 -3.17
C LEU A 225 -6.40 -3.24 -1.96
N ILE A 226 -5.14 -3.41 -1.58
CA ILE A 226 -4.79 -4.33 -0.48
C ILE A 226 -4.84 -3.66 0.89
N SER A 227 -4.73 -2.32 0.93
CA SER A 227 -4.58 -1.59 2.17
C SER A 227 -5.90 -1.28 2.87
N ASP A 228 -5.84 -1.08 4.18
CA ASP A 228 -6.85 -0.27 4.86
C ASP A 228 -6.69 1.21 4.45
N PRO A 229 -7.76 1.99 4.31
CA PRO A 229 -7.65 3.39 3.87
C PRO A 229 -6.69 4.23 4.71
N ASP A 230 -6.70 4.07 6.04
CA ASP A 230 -5.84 4.86 6.94
C ASP A 230 -4.37 4.47 6.73
N VAL A 231 -4.10 3.17 6.49
CA VAL A 231 -2.77 2.65 6.20
C VAL A 231 -2.29 3.11 4.82
N TYR A 232 -3.18 3.09 3.82
CA TYR A 232 -2.89 3.57 2.47
C TYR A 232 -2.47 5.04 2.48
N GLU A 233 -3.28 5.89 3.10
CA GLU A 233 -3.05 7.33 3.17
C GLU A 233 -1.69 7.66 3.80
N CYS A 234 -1.42 7.08 4.96
CA CYS A 234 -0.15 7.29 5.67
C CYS A 234 1.06 6.75 4.89
N SER A 235 0.91 5.61 4.23
CA SER A 235 2.01 5.04 3.44
C SER A 235 2.29 5.83 2.17
N MET A 236 1.26 6.39 1.54
CA MET A 236 1.45 7.35 0.45
C MET A 236 2.08 8.65 0.93
N GLN A 237 1.72 9.16 2.11
CA GLN A 237 2.39 10.32 2.68
C GLN A 237 3.91 10.07 2.82
N ARG A 238 4.32 8.91 3.32
CA ARG A 238 5.75 8.53 3.39
C ARG A 238 6.42 8.40 2.03
N ALA A 239 5.66 7.96 1.03
CA ALA A 239 6.13 7.89 -0.34
C ALA A 239 6.45 9.29 -0.86
N PHE A 240 5.55 10.26 -0.70
CA PHE A 240 5.79 11.66 -1.07
C PHE A 240 6.91 12.32 -0.26
N GLU A 241 7.03 12.04 1.03
CA GLU A 241 8.17 12.47 1.83
C GLU A 241 9.51 11.92 1.28
N SER A 242 9.49 10.71 0.71
CA SER A 242 10.65 10.14 0.04
C SER A 242 10.92 10.83 -1.30
N LEU A 243 9.87 11.12 -2.08
CA LEU A 243 9.96 11.89 -3.32
C LEU A 243 10.64 13.24 -3.07
N ASN A 244 10.21 13.98 -2.04
CA ASN A 244 10.79 15.27 -1.70
C ASN A 244 12.27 15.18 -1.33
N ARG A 245 12.66 14.15 -0.57
CA ARG A 245 14.07 13.92 -0.22
C ARG A 245 14.91 13.62 -1.46
N VAL A 246 14.42 12.76 -2.34
CA VAL A 246 15.15 12.38 -3.56
C VAL A 246 15.22 13.56 -4.54
N ALA A 247 14.12 14.29 -4.73
CA ALA A 247 14.09 15.52 -5.51
C ALA A 247 15.11 16.54 -4.98
N GLY A 248 15.20 16.71 -3.66
CA GLY A 248 16.21 17.57 -3.03
C GLY A 248 17.67 17.22 -3.39
N VAL A 249 17.98 15.93 -3.52
CA VAL A 249 19.31 15.48 -3.98
C VAL A 249 19.56 15.89 -5.43
N TYR A 250 18.55 15.76 -6.28
CA TYR A 250 18.66 16.15 -7.69
C TYR A 250 18.75 17.68 -7.89
N ILE A 251 18.07 18.48 -7.06
CA ILE A 251 18.23 19.95 -7.04
C ILE A 251 19.70 20.31 -6.80
N GLU A 252 20.31 19.79 -5.73
CA GLU A 252 21.70 20.09 -5.39
C GLU A 252 22.67 19.60 -6.46
N ARG A 253 22.45 18.41 -7.02
CA ARG A 253 23.25 17.87 -8.11
C ARG A 253 23.17 18.75 -9.36
N ASN A 254 21.98 19.16 -9.77
CA ASN A 254 21.77 19.97 -10.96
C ASN A 254 22.39 21.36 -10.77
N ARG A 255 22.28 21.94 -9.57
CA ARG A 255 22.97 23.19 -9.23
C ARG A 255 24.49 23.07 -9.37
N MET A 256 25.10 21.99 -8.85
CA MET A 256 26.54 21.75 -9.00
C MET A 256 26.95 21.60 -10.47
N LEU A 257 26.14 20.93 -11.29
CA LEU A 257 26.39 20.79 -12.72
C LEU A 257 26.23 22.12 -13.47
N ALA A 258 25.25 22.95 -13.09
CA ALA A 258 25.03 24.27 -13.67
C ALA A 258 26.19 25.24 -13.38
N ASP A 259 26.81 25.12 -12.20
CA ASP A 259 27.89 25.98 -11.74
C ASP A 259 29.30 25.48 -12.15
N ASP A 260 29.43 24.27 -12.72
CA ASP A 260 30.72 23.71 -13.14
C ASP A 260 31.22 24.37 -14.44
N PRO A 261 32.37 25.08 -14.43
CA PRO A 261 32.90 25.78 -15.60
C PRO A 261 33.32 24.85 -16.75
N ARG A 262 33.41 23.54 -16.52
CA ARG A 262 33.73 22.52 -17.55
C ARG A 262 32.50 22.07 -18.33
N ILE A 263 31.29 22.36 -17.82
CA ILE A 263 30.04 22.03 -18.49
C ILE A 263 29.75 23.07 -19.57
N SER A 264 29.33 22.61 -20.75
CA SER A 264 28.99 23.50 -21.86
C SER A 264 27.78 24.37 -21.51
N THR A 265 27.66 25.55 -22.13
CA THR A 265 26.50 26.44 -21.92
C THR A 265 25.18 25.76 -22.31
N VAL A 266 25.20 24.89 -23.33
CA VAL A 266 24.04 24.09 -23.74
C VAL A 266 23.59 23.21 -22.59
N CYS A 267 24.50 22.42 -22.02
CA CYS A 267 24.18 21.55 -20.88
C CYS A 267 23.79 22.33 -19.64
N GLY A 268 24.45 23.46 -19.36
CA GLY A 268 24.14 24.32 -18.22
C GLY A 268 22.72 24.90 -18.24
N ASN A 269 22.06 24.96 -19.41
CA ASN A 269 20.68 25.42 -19.50
C ASN A 269 19.68 24.34 -19.03
N HIS A 270 19.96 23.06 -19.30
CA HIS A 270 19.09 21.96 -18.83
C HIS A 270 18.98 21.90 -17.31
N TYR A 271 20.07 22.22 -16.61
CA TYR A 271 20.14 22.11 -15.14
C TYR A 271 19.54 23.30 -14.38
N LYS A 272 19.09 24.34 -15.08
CA LYS A 272 18.49 25.55 -14.48
C LYS A 272 16.96 25.51 -14.40
N ASN A 273 16.34 24.40 -14.79
CA ASN A 273 14.89 24.23 -14.62
C ASN A 273 14.55 24.13 -13.13
N ASN A 274 13.34 24.55 -12.77
CA ASN A 274 12.84 24.54 -11.39
C ASN A 274 11.95 23.33 -11.09
N HIS A 275 11.86 22.33 -11.98
CA HIS A 275 10.85 21.29 -11.85
C HIS A 275 11.09 20.41 -10.63
N PHE A 276 12.35 20.18 -10.25
CA PHE A 276 12.66 19.44 -9.02
C PHE A 276 12.33 20.26 -7.77
N GLU A 277 12.48 21.58 -7.79
CA GLU A 277 12.08 22.48 -6.71
C GLU A 277 10.56 22.45 -6.49
N GLU A 278 9.79 22.49 -7.57
CA GLU A 278 8.32 22.36 -7.50
C GLU A 278 7.91 20.98 -6.97
N LEU A 279 8.61 19.90 -7.39
CA LEU A 279 8.40 18.57 -6.83
C LEU A 279 8.73 18.51 -5.33
N ALA A 280 9.84 19.10 -4.89
CA ALA A 280 10.26 19.07 -3.49
C ALA A 280 9.30 19.84 -2.56
N GLY A 281 8.49 20.75 -3.12
CA GLY A 281 7.38 21.40 -2.43
C GLY A 281 6.17 20.49 -2.20
N PHE A 282 6.09 19.36 -2.90
CA PHE A 282 4.94 18.46 -2.88
C PHE A 282 4.97 17.52 -1.67
N SER A 283 4.60 18.02 -0.49
CA SER A 283 4.68 17.29 0.80
C SER A 283 3.33 16.79 1.34
N SER A 284 2.29 16.73 0.52
CA SER A 284 0.94 16.37 0.96
C SER A 284 0.63 14.87 0.89
N GLY A 285 -0.07 14.35 1.91
CA GLY A 285 -0.77 13.06 1.83
C GLY A 285 -1.90 13.09 0.79
N VAL A 286 -2.31 11.90 0.32
CA VAL A 286 -3.31 11.73 -0.76
C VAL A 286 -4.72 12.27 -0.41
N ASP A 287 -5.02 12.42 0.88
CA ASP A 287 -6.25 13.02 1.39
C ASP A 287 -6.31 14.54 1.16
N LYS A 288 -5.14 15.19 1.14
CA LYS A 288 -4.96 16.65 0.91
C LYS A 288 -4.71 16.99 -0.54
N LEU A 289 -4.63 15.97 -1.39
CA LEU A 289 -4.56 16.14 -2.83
C LEU A 289 -5.94 16.42 -3.38
N ASP A 290 -5.98 17.38 -4.29
CA ASP A 290 -7.08 17.57 -5.22
C ASP A 290 -6.60 17.22 -6.63
N GLU A 291 -7.53 17.19 -7.58
CA GLU A 291 -7.23 16.85 -8.95
C GLU A 291 -6.21 17.82 -9.58
N ALA A 292 -6.26 19.11 -9.21
CA ALA A 292 -5.36 20.12 -9.77
C ALA A 292 -3.91 19.87 -9.32
N LYS A 293 -3.70 19.60 -8.03
CA LYS A 293 -2.37 19.26 -7.49
C LYS A 293 -1.78 18.00 -8.08
N ILE A 294 -2.61 16.98 -8.34
CA ILE A 294 -2.13 15.73 -8.98
C ILE A 294 -1.71 15.99 -10.42
N ARG A 295 -2.50 16.79 -11.16
CA ARG A 295 -2.14 17.20 -12.53
C ARG A 295 -0.87 18.03 -12.56
N GLU A 296 -0.69 18.92 -11.58
CA GLU A 296 0.55 19.71 -11.41
C GLU A 296 1.75 18.80 -11.16
N LEU A 297 1.63 17.86 -10.21
CA LEU A 297 2.66 16.84 -9.95
C LEU A 297 3.05 16.10 -11.23
N ILE A 298 2.06 15.52 -11.92
CA ILE A 298 2.29 14.76 -13.17
C ILE A 298 2.91 15.65 -14.25
N GLY A 299 2.50 16.91 -14.33
CA GLY A 299 3.09 17.90 -15.24
C GLY A 299 4.57 18.11 -14.99
N HIS A 300 4.98 18.27 -13.73
CA HIS A 300 6.39 18.41 -13.36
C HIS A 300 7.20 17.14 -13.64
N LEU A 301 6.64 15.96 -13.37
CA LEU A 301 7.28 14.68 -13.68
C LEU A 301 7.55 14.54 -15.18
N LYS A 302 6.55 14.82 -16.01
CA LYS A 302 6.67 14.75 -17.47
C LYS A 302 7.66 15.79 -18.01
N ALA A 303 7.70 16.98 -17.41
CA ALA A 303 8.66 18.01 -17.80
C ALA A 303 10.10 17.59 -17.47
N ILE A 304 10.33 16.93 -16.34
CA ILE A 304 11.64 16.37 -15.98
C ILE A 304 12.06 15.26 -16.95
N GLU A 305 11.15 14.37 -17.35
CA GLU A 305 11.42 13.34 -18.36
C GLU A 305 11.85 13.97 -19.70
N LEU A 306 11.07 14.94 -20.20
CA LEU A 306 11.37 15.62 -21.46
C LEU A 306 12.70 16.36 -21.42
N GLU A 307 13.01 17.02 -20.30
CA GLU A 307 14.28 17.72 -20.14
C GLU A 307 15.46 16.74 -20.05
N ASN A 308 15.24 15.58 -19.45
CA ASN A 308 16.23 14.50 -19.40
C ASN A 308 16.49 13.90 -20.78
N GLU A 309 15.46 13.70 -21.60
CA GLU A 309 15.58 13.29 -23.01
C GLU A 309 16.33 14.34 -23.84
N ALA A 310 16.04 15.63 -23.64
CA ALA A 310 16.74 16.73 -24.31
C ALA A 310 18.23 16.78 -23.93
N ALA A 311 18.54 16.67 -22.63
CA ALA A 311 19.91 16.60 -22.14
C ALA A 311 20.65 15.39 -22.74
N GLN A 312 19.99 14.24 -22.86
CA GLN A 312 20.56 13.07 -23.51
C GLN A 312 20.88 13.33 -24.99
N ALA A 313 19.97 13.97 -25.73
CA ALA A 313 20.15 14.29 -27.14
C ALA A 313 21.35 15.23 -27.37
N ASP A 314 21.57 16.17 -26.45
CA ASP A 314 22.71 17.10 -26.47
C ASP A 314 23.99 16.50 -25.87
N SER A 315 23.99 15.20 -25.55
CA SER A 315 25.12 14.48 -24.94
C SER A 315 25.57 15.07 -23.60
N CYS A 316 24.62 15.64 -22.85
CA CYS A 316 24.82 16.16 -21.50
C CYS A 316 24.62 15.06 -20.45
N PRO A 317 25.23 15.19 -19.26
CA PRO A 317 24.82 14.41 -18.10
C PRO A 317 23.30 14.46 -17.88
N LEU A 318 22.70 13.29 -17.63
CA LEU A 318 21.28 13.16 -17.34
C LEU A 318 20.91 13.88 -16.05
N LEU A 319 19.66 14.34 -15.95
CA LEU A 319 19.12 15.03 -14.78
C LEU A 319 18.92 14.07 -13.60
N TYR A 320 18.66 12.79 -13.86
CA TYR A 320 18.47 11.76 -12.84
C TYR A 320 19.06 10.39 -13.16
#